data_AF-A0A6A5U4C4-F1
#
_entry.id   AF-A0A6A5U4C4-F1
#
_cell.length_a   1.000
_cell.length_b   1.000
_cell.length_c   1.000
_cell.angle_alpha   90.00
_cell.angle_beta   90.00
_cell.angle_gamma   90.00
#
_symmetry.space_group_name_H-M   'P 1'
#
loop_
_entity.id
_entity.type
_entity.pdbx_description
1 polymer ?
#
loop_
_entity_poly.entity_id
_entity_poly.type
_entity_poly.pdbx_seq_one_letter_code
_entity_poly.pdbx_strand_id
1 'polypeptide(L)' 'MSAPNAGRQSPDPENQSSGQSGATTTNINKQGGAPSQEHAKEASDNQKAGLSSNPTHPLEKHAEEKTSKQ' A
#
# COMPACT_ATOMS: atom_id res chain seq x y z
N MET A 1 -24.43 33.43 29.26
CA MET A 1 -24.68 32.94 27.89
C MET A 1 -23.89 31.66 27.71
N SER A 2 -24.55 30.50 27.62
CA SER A 2 -23.87 29.21 27.43
C SER A 2 -23.35 29.09 25.99
N ALA A 3 -22.18 28.49 25.82
CA ALA A 3 -21.58 28.26 24.51
C ALA A 3 -22.51 27.39 23.64
N PRO A 4 -22.79 27.77 22.38
CA PRO A 4 -23.56 26.93 21.47
C PRO A 4 -22.68 25.73 21.11
N ASN A 5 -23.06 24.56 21.64
CA ASN A 5 -22.48 23.24 21.39
C ASN A 5 -21.14 22.95 22.10
N ALA A 6 -21.15 22.94 23.43
CA ALA A 6 -20.24 22.08 24.18
C ALA A 6 -20.62 20.61 23.92
N GLY A 7 -19.78 19.87 23.20
CA GLY A 7 -20.02 18.47 22.88
C GLY A 7 -20.22 18.20 21.39
N ARG A 8 -19.19 18.44 20.56
CA ARG A 8 -19.05 17.69 19.30
C ARG A 8 -18.80 16.22 19.67
N GLN A 9 -19.84 15.50 20.08
CA GLN A 9 -19.79 14.06 20.22
C GLN A 9 -19.80 13.46 18.82
N SER A 10 -18.77 12.70 18.48
CA SER A 10 -18.82 11.84 17.31
C SER A 10 -20.04 10.92 17.43
N PRO A 11 -20.72 10.58 16.32
CA PRO A 11 -21.75 9.54 16.35
C PRO A 11 -21.19 8.26 16.95
N ASP A 12 -22.03 7.52 17.67
CA ASP A 12 -21.68 6.18 18.16
C ASP A 12 -21.13 5.32 17.03
N PRO A 13 -20.18 4.40 17.28
CA PRO A 13 -19.54 3.59 16.24
C PRO A 13 -20.52 2.90 15.29
N GLU A 14 -21.68 2.47 15.80
CA GLU A 14 -22.76 1.83 15.02
C GLU A 14 -23.49 2.80 14.06
N ASN A 15 -23.45 4.10 14.36
CA ASN A 15 -24.02 5.19 13.57
C ASN A 15 -22.96 5.90 12.70
N GLN A 16 -21.71 5.43 12.71
CA GLN A 16 -20.68 5.95 11.82
C GLN A 16 -20.90 5.37 10.42
N SER A 17 -21.05 6.25 9.43
CA SER A 17 -21.18 5.84 8.03
C SER A 17 -19.89 5.16 7.58
N SER A 18 -20.01 4.14 6.73
CA SER A 18 -18.87 3.43 6.12
C SER A 18 -17.95 4.33 5.29
N GLY A 19 -18.39 5.55 4.95
CA GLY A 19 -17.55 6.58 4.32
C GLY A 19 -16.58 7.27 5.30
N GLN A 20 -16.82 7.22 6.61
CA GLN A 20 -15.94 7.77 7.65
C GLN A 20 -14.98 6.74 8.23
N SER A 21 -15.39 5.47 8.25
CA SER A 21 -14.57 4.34 8.69
C SER A 21 -13.58 3.95 7.59
N GLY A 22 -12.60 4.82 7.33
CA GLY A 22 -11.48 4.63 6.38
C GLY A 22 -11.62 3.42 5.47
N ALA A 23 -12.31 3.61 4.34
CA ALA A 23 -12.62 2.55 3.40
C ALA A 23 -11.33 1.92 2.87
N THR A 24 -10.84 0.90 3.56
CA THR A 24 -9.79 0.03 3.05
C THR A 24 -10.51 -0.91 2.10
N THR A 25 -10.47 -0.61 0.81
CA THR A 25 -11.12 -1.48 -0.17
C THR A 25 -10.56 -2.89 -0.05
N THR A 26 -11.47 -3.86 0.02
CA THR A 26 -11.15 -5.29 0.10
C THR A 26 -10.44 -5.79 -1.15
N ASN A 27 -10.48 -5.01 -2.24
CA ASN A 27 -9.84 -5.34 -3.50
C ASN A 27 -8.61 -4.45 -3.73
N ILE A 28 -7.56 -4.72 -2.95
CA ILE A 28 -6.28 -3.99 -2.99
C ILE A 28 -5.72 -3.91 -4.41
N ASN A 29 -5.83 -5.01 -5.16
CA ASN A 29 -5.35 -5.10 -6.54
C ASN A 29 -6.20 -4.33 -7.56
N LYS A 30 -7.39 -3.86 -7.19
CA LYS A 30 -8.29 -3.06 -8.04
C LYS A 30 -8.40 -1.61 -7.59
N GLN A 31 -7.46 -1.13 -6.77
CA GLN A 31 -7.40 0.25 -6.29
C GLN A 31 -7.03 1.29 -7.38
N GLY A 32 -6.91 0.88 -8.65
CA GLY A 32 -6.60 1.80 -9.75
C GLY A 32 -5.15 2.31 -9.76
N GLY A 33 -4.23 1.62 -9.06
CA GLY A 33 -2.80 1.96 -9.10
C GLY A 33 -2.14 1.76 -10.46
N ALA A 34 -2.80 1.03 -11.37
CA ALA A 34 -2.42 0.90 -12.77
C ALA A 34 -3.41 1.69 -13.67
N PRO A 35 -2.93 2.40 -14.71
CA PRO A 35 -3.78 3.17 -15.62
C PRO A 35 -4.82 2.32 -16.37
N SER A 36 -4.57 1.02 -16.55
CA SER A 36 -5.60 0.01 -16.82
C SER A 36 -5.12 -1.38 -16.42
N GLN A 37 -6.05 -2.34 -16.23
CA GLN A 37 -5.72 -3.71 -15.85
C GLN A 37 -4.99 -4.48 -16.96
N GLU A 38 -5.31 -4.23 -18.24
CA GLU A 38 -4.58 -4.79 -19.39
C GLU A 38 -3.09 -4.38 -19.42
N HIS A 39 -2.77 -3.11 -19.12
CA HIS A 39 -1.41 -2.57 -19.26
C HIS A 39 -0.62 -2.52 -17.95
N ALA A 40 -1.18 -3.07 -16.86
CA ALA A 40 -0.55 -3.04 -15.54
C ALA A 40 0.82 -3.73 -15.53
N LYS A 41 0.98 -4.80 -16.31
CA LYS A 41 2.23 -5.54 -16.43
C LYS A 41 3.31 -4.72 -17.15
N GLU A 42 2.98 -4.16 -18.30
CA GLU A 42 3.89 -3.35 -19.11
C GLU A 42 4.30 -2.07 -18.37
N ALA A 43 3.37 -1.42 -17.66
CA ALA A 43 3.68 -0.28 -16.81
C ALA A 43 4.63 -0.66 -15.67
N SER A 44 4.42 -1.81 -15.02
CA SER A 44 5.32 -2.33 -14.00
C SER A 44 6.71 -2.63 -14.57
N ASP A 45 6.79 -3.26 -15.74
CA ASP A 45 8.05 -3.60 -16.39
C ASP A 45 8.83 -2.34 -16.79
N ASN A 46 8.16 -1.32 -17.33
CA ASN A 46 8.77 -0.03 -17.64
C ASN A 46 9.28 0.71 -16.39
N GLN A 47 8.53 0.68 -15.29
CA GLN A 47 8.97 1.25 -14.02
C GLN A 47 10.20 0.52 -13.47
N LYS A 48 10.19 -0.81 -13.51
CA LYS A 48 11.34 -1.62 -13.05
C LYS A 48 12.58 -1.40 -13.92
N ALA A 49 12.42 -1.21 -15.24
CA ALA A 49 13.53 -1.00 -16.16
C ALA A 49 14.32 0.30 -15.90
N GLY A 50 13.67 1.32 -15.33
CA GLY A 50 14.31 2.59 -14.97
C GLY A 50 15.00 2.58 -13.60
N LEU A 51 14.81 1.54 -12.80
CA LEU A 51 15.41 1.41 -11.47
C LEU A 51 16.74 0.68 -11.58
N SER A 52 17.82 1.29 -11.06
CA SER A 52 19.08 0.59 -10.88
C SER A 52 18.90 -0.53 -9.86
N SER A 53 19.54 -1.68 -10.08
CA SER A 53 19.60 -2.75 -9.09
C SER A 53 20.08 -2.22 -7.74
N ASN A 54 19.55 -2.79 -6.66
CA ASN A 54 20.01 -2.47 -5.31
C ASN A 54 21.52 -2.72 -5.20
N PRO A 55 22.24 -1.91 -4.39
CA PRO A 55 23.65 -2.14 -4.14
C PRO A 55 23.85 -3.54 -3.54
N THR A 56 24.99 -4.17 -3.88
CA THR A 56 25.36 -5.49 -3.38
C THR A 56 25.32 -5.50 -1.85
N HIS A 57 24.58 -6.42 -1.26
CA HIS A 57 24.48 -6.50 0.19
C HIS A 57 25.81 -7.06 0.75
N PRO A 58 26.34 -6.57 1.90
CA PRO A 58 27.63 -7.02 2.44
C PRO A 58 27.73 -8.54 2.67
N LEU A 59 26.58 -9.20 2.88
CA LEU A 59 26.48 -10.64 3.13
C LEU A 59 26.11 -11.45 1.89
N GLU A 60 26.06 -10.86 0.70
CA GLU A 60 25.57 -11.53 -0.52
C GLU A 60 26.41 -12.78 -0.85
N LYS A 61 27.74 -12.69 -0.77
CA LYS A 61 28.64 -13.85 -0.94
C LYS A 61 28.39 -14.96 0.10
N HIS A 62 28.17 -14.58 1.36
CA HIS A 62 27.89 -15.57 2.41
C HIS A 62 26.49 -16.19 2.24
N ALA A 63 25.51 -15.43 1.77
CA ALA A 63 24.19 -15.93 1.43
C ALA A 63 24.29 -16.93 0.27
N GLU A 64 24.98 -16.58 -0.82
CA GLU A 64 25.27 -17.47 -1.95
C GLU A 64 25.98 -18.75 -1.49
N GLU A 65 27.03 -18.67 -0.68
CA GLU A 65 27.73 -19.86 -0.17
C GLU A 65 26.85 -20.78 0.70
N LYS A 66 25.84 -20.22 1.39
CA LYS A 66 24.92 -20.98 2.24
C LYS A 66 23.73 -21.55 1.46
N THR A 67 23.22 -20.83 0.47
CA THR A 67 22.06 -21.25 -0.34
C THR A 67 22.44 -21.98 -1.63
N SER A 68 23.68 -21.85 -2.10
CA SER A 68 24.19 -22.51 -3.31
C SER A 68 24.61 -23.97 -3.08
N LYS A 69 24.47 -24.49 -1.85
CA LYS A 69 24.57 -25.93 -1.61
C LYS A 69 23.32 -26.62 -2.16
N GLN A 70 23.39 -27.00 -3.43
CA GLN A 70 22.61 -28.10 -4.00
C GLN A 70 23.29 -29.42 -3.64
#